data_AF-A0A0R3THP0-F1
#
_entry.id   AF-A0A0R3THP0-F1
#
_cell.length_a   1.000
_cell.length_b   1.000
_cell.length_c   1.000
_cell.angle_alpha   90.00
_cell.angle_beta   90.00
_cell.angle_gamma   90.00
#
_symmetry.space_group_name_H-M   'P 1'
#
loop_
_entity.id
_entity.type
_entity.pdbx_description
1 polymer ?
#
loop_
_entity_poly.entity_id
_entity_poly.type
_entity_poly.pdbx_seq_one_letter_code
_entity_poly.pdbx_strand_id
1 'polypeptide(L)'
;MEQDLGCKIMVRGKGSMRDKRKEDQNRGKPNWEHLQEELHVLVSVEDYENRAELRLQHAVNAITVFLEQGLRTVSHKIVYFTI
;
A
#
# COMPACT_ATOMS: atom_id res chain seq x y z
N MET A 1 10.17 -6.52 4.24
CA MET A 1 8.92 -6.82 3.50
C MET A 1 9.20 -7.04 2.02
N GLU A 2 9.60 -6.04 1.24
CA GLU A 2 9.89 -6.23 -0.20
C GLU A 2 10.97 -7.29 -0.45
N GLN A 3 12.11 -7.17 0.25
CA GLN A 3 13.23 -8.12 0.13
C GLN A 3 12.84 -9.55 0.53
N ASP A 4 12.00 -9.69 1.57
CA ASP A 4 11.57 -11.00 2.08
C ASP A 4 10.58 -11.68 1.12
N LEU A 5 9.75 -10.89 0.44
CA LEU A 5 8.73 -11.37 -0.48
C LEU A 5 9.25 -11.51 -1.91
N GLY A 6 10.40 -10.93 -2.24
CA GLY A 6 10.92 -10.88 -3.61
C GLY A 6 9.98 -10.12 -4.56
N CYS A 7 9.30 -9.10 -4.04
CA CYS A 7 8.30 -8.31 -4.75
C CYS A 7 8.63 -6.82 -4.59
N LYS A 8 8.24 -6.01 -5.58
CA LYS A 8 8.23 -4.56 -5.49
C LYS A 8 6.85 -4.09 -5.07
N ILE A 9 6.79 -3.25 -4.05
CA ILE A 9 5.57 -2.74 -3.42
C ILE A 9 5.58 -1.21 -3.52
N MET A 10 4.55 -0.64 -4.13
CA MET A 10 4.44 0.81 -4.30
C MET A 10 3.09 1.31 -3.81
N VAL A 11 3.09 2.31 -2.92
CA VAL A 11 1.86 3.04 -2.56
C VAL A 11 1.57 4.07 -3.65
N ARG A 12 0.37 4.02 -4.21
CA ARG A 12 -0.10 4.82 -5.36
C ARG A 12 -1.51 5.33 -5.09
N GLY A 13 -2.07 6.12 -6.00
CA GLY A 13 -3.36 6.77 -5.76
C GLY A 13 -3.27 8.14 -5.09
N LYS A 14 -4.43 8.77 -4.93
CA LYS A 14 -4.63 10.03 -4.21
C LYS A 14 -4.31 9.87 -2.72
N GLY A 15 -3.58 10.82 -2.15
CA GLY A 15 -3.13 10.77 -0.76
C GLY A 15 -1.94 9.82 -0.50
N SER A 16 -1.35 9.25 -1.56
CA SER A 16 -0.14 8.42 -1.45
C SER A 16 1.10 9.24 -1.08
N MET A 17 1.09 10.55 -1.35
CA MET A 17 2.19 11.43 -0.97
C MET A 17 1.96 12.02 0.42
N ARG A 18 3.04 12.07 1.21
CA ARG A 18 3.00 12.69 2.54
C ARG A 18 2.70 14.20 2.49
N ASP A 19 3.15 14.88 1.44
CA ASP A 19 2.93 16.32 1.24
C ASP A 19 1.86 16.55 0.17
N LYS A 20 0.66 16.93 0.62
CA LYS A 20 -0.49 17.20 -0.23
C LYS A 20 -0.24 18.31 -1.25
N ARG A 21 0.56 19.34 -0.90
CA ARG A 21 0.84 20.45 -1.84
C ARG A 21 1.69 19.98 -3.01
N LYS A 22 2.64 19.08 -2.77
CA LYS A 22 3.45 18.47 -3.84
C LYS A 22 2.64 17.50 -4.69
N GLU A 23 1.72 16.78 -4.06
CA GLU A 23 0.79 15.89 -4.77
C GLU A 23 -0.05 16.66 -5.79
N ASP A 24 -0.73 17.72 -5.35
CA ASP A 24 -1.60 18.52 -6.22
C ASP A 24 -0.80 19.19 -7.36
N GLN A 25 0.46 19.59 -7.13
CA GLN A 25 1.35 20.14 -8.16
C GLN A 25 1.81 19.13 -9.21
N ASN A 26 1.79 17.84 -8.90
CA ASN A 26 2.27 16.79 -9.79
C ASN A 26 1.15 16.07 -10.53
N ARG A 27 -0.12 16.27 -10.15
CA ARG A 27 -1.26 15.71 -10.88
C ARG A 27 -1.23 16.15 -12.36
N GLY A 28 -1.50 15.18 -13.24
CA GLY A 28 -1.55 15.39 -14.68
C GLY A 28 -0.18 15.44 -15.37
N LYS A 29 0.93 15.29 -14.66
CA LYS A 29 2.26 15.14 -15.26
C LYS A 29 2.52 13.69 -15.67
N PRO A 30 3.38 13.45 -16.69
CA PRO A 30 3.83 12.10 -17.04
C PRO A 30 4.45 11.38 -15.84
N ASN A 31 4.11 10.11 -15.65
CA ASN A 31 4.50 9.24 -14.52
C ASN A 31 3.80 9.56 -13.17
N TRP A 32 2.86 10.50 -13.15
CA TRP A 32 2.05 10.87 -11.98
C TRP A 32 0.55 10.65 -12.20
N GLU A 33 0.18 9.89 -13.23
CA GLU A 33 -1.20 9.59 -13.61
C GLU A 33 -1.95 8.91 -12.46
N HIS A 34 -1.24 8.06 -11.73
CA HIS A 34 -1.76 7.35 -10.55
C HIS A 34 -2.29 8.27 -9.44
N LEU A 35 -1.96 9.56 -9.42
CA LEU A 35 -2.49 10.50 -8.42
C LEU A 35 -3.99 10.82 -8.61
N GLN A 36 -4.59 10.37 -9.72
CA GLN A 36 -6.03 10.48 -9.98
C GLN A 36 -6.81 9.22 -9.55
N GLU A 37 -6.11 8.12 -9.28
CA GLU A 37 -6.71 6.86 -8.83
C GLU A 37 -6.98 6.89 -7.32
N GLU A 38 -7.85 6.01 -6.84
CA GLU A 38 -8.05 5.81 -5.40
C GLU A 38 -6.77 5.28 -4.73
N LEU A 39 -6.57 5.56 -3.44
CA LEU A 39 -5.39 5.09 -2.70
C LEU A 39 -5.28 3.56 -2.77
N HIS A 40 -4.17 3.06 -3.30
CA HIS A 40 -3.96 1.63 -3.50
C HIS A 40 -2.49 1.24 -3.39
N VAL A 41 -2.24 -0.07 -3.31
CA VAL A 41 -0.90 -0.64 -3.31
C VAL A 41 -0.71 -1.44 -4.59
N LEU A 42 0.32 -1.09 -5.36
CA LEU A 42 0.75 -1.85 -6.51
C LEU A 42 1.83 -2.86 -6.07
N VAL A 43 1.65 -4.12 -6.44
CA VAL A 43 2.61 -5.19 -6.20
C VAL A 43 3.06 -5.76 -7.54
N SER A 44 4.36 -5.79 -7.79
CA SER A 44 4.93 -6.36 -9.02
C SER A 44 6.04 -7.35 -8.71
N VAL A 45 6.11 -8.43 -9.47
CA VAL A 45 7.11 -9.49 -9.34
C VAL A 45 7.76 -9.72 -10.69
N GLU A 46 9.09 -9.76 -10.72
CA GLU A 46 9.86 -10.12 -11.90
C GLU A 46 10.44 -11.52 -11.68
N ASP A 47 9.77 -12.54 -12.22
CA ASP A 47 10.19 -13.94 -12.13
C ASP A 47 9.54 -14.77 -13.26
N TYR A 48 9.89 -16.06 -13.37
CA TYR A 48 9.15 -17.04 -14.14
C TYR A 48 7.75 -17.24 -13.56
N GLU A 49 6.78 -17.47 -14.44
CA GLU A 49 5.34 -17.51 -14.14
C GLU A 49 4.99 -18.33 -12.89
N ASN A 50 5.51 -19.57 -12.80
CA ASN A 50 5.25 -20.48 -11.68
C ASN A 50 5.72 -19.94 -10.31
N ARG A 51 6.82 -19.18 -10.28
CA ARG A 51 7.34 -18.56 -9.05
C ARG A 51 6.71 -17.20 -8.79
N ALA A 52 6.40 -16.47 -9.86
CA ALA A 52 5.77 -15.16 -9.79
C ALA A 52 4.39 -15.24 -9.13
N GLU A 53 3.57 -16.23 -9.51
CA GLU A 53 2.23 -16.41 -8.94
C GLU A 53 2.30 -16.67 -7.42
N LEU A 54 3.15 -17.60 -6.99
CA LEU A 54 3.32 -17.94 -5.58
C LEU A 54 3.81 -16.73 -4.76
N ARG A 55 4.81 -15.99 -5.29
CA ARG A 55 5.32 -14.78 -4.64
C ARG A 55 4.27 -13.69 -4.54
N LEU A 56 3.48 -13.49 -5.60
CA LEU A 56 2.42 -12.50 -5.62
C LEU A 56 1.34 -12.84 -4.58
N GLN A 57 0.93 -14.10 -4.48
CA GLN A 57 -0.03 -14.55 -3.47
C GLN A 57 0.50 -14.30 -2.04
N HIS A 58 1.75 -14.64 -1.76
CA HIS A 58 2.36 -14.37 -0.47
C HIS A 58 2.43 -12.87 -0.15
N ALA A 59 2.79 -12.05 -1.12
CA ALA A 59 2.88 -10.61 -0.94
C ALA A 59 1.52 -9.96 -0.69
N VAL A 60 0.50 -10.35 -1.47
CA VAL A 60 -0.88 -9.88 -1.27
C VAL A 60 -1.35 -10.23 0.14
N ASN A 61 -1.16 -11.47 0.60
CA ASN A 61 -1.55 -11.88 1.94
C ASN A 61 -0.85 -11.05 3.03
N ALA A 62 0.47 -10.87 2.92
CA ALA A 62 1.24 -10.10 3.90
C ALA A 62 0.80 -8.64 3.97
N ILE A 63 0.49 -8.01 2.83
CA ILE A 63 -0.01 -6.63 2.76
C ILE A 63 -1.41 -6.53 3.36
N THR A 64 -2.31 -7.47 3.05
CA THR A 64 -3.66 -7.49 3.61
C THR A 64 -3.62 -7.56 5.13
N VAL A 65 -2.83 -8.46 5.70
CA VAL A 65 -2.66 -8.58 7.16
C VAL A 65 -2.11 -7.28 7.75
N PHE A 66 -1.14 -6.65 7.11
CA PHE A 66 -0.59 -5.36 7.56
C PHE A 66 -1.64 -4.25 7.56
N LEU A 67 -2.47 -4.14 6.52
CA LEU A 67 -3.53 -3.14 6.41
C LEU A 67 -4.63 -3.37 7.47
N GLU A 68 -5.00 -4.62 7.72
CA GLU A 68 -5.95 -4.98 8.78
C GLU A 68 -5.43 -4.64 10.18
N GLN A 69 -4.14 -4.87 10.44
CA GLN A 69 -3.50 -4.44 11.69
C GLN A 69 -3.56 -2.91 11.84
N GLY A 70 -3.30 -2.18 10.76
CA GLY A 70 -3.42 -0.72 10.72
C GLY A 70 -4.81 -0.25 11.14
N LEU A 71 -5.88 -0.84 10.59
CA LEU A 71 -7.27 -0.50 10.96
C LEU A 71 -7.57 -0.75 12.44
N ARG A 72 -7.02 -1.82 13.02
CA ARG A 72 -7.17 -2.10 14.46
C ARG A 72 -6.52 -1.03 15.34
N THR A 73 -5.38 -0.47 14.93
CA THR A 73 -4.71 0.58 15.72
C THR A 73 -5.51 1.89 15.82
N VAL A 74 -6.37 2.20 14.85
CA VAL A 74 -7.23 3.40 14.86
C VAL A 74 -8.37 3.27 15.88
N SER A 75 -8.79 2.04 16.21
CA SER A 75 -9.87 1.80 17.17
C SER A 75 -9.40 1.74 18.64
N HIS A 76 -8.10 1.81 18.91
CA HIS A 76 -7.52 1.81 20.26
C HIS A 76 -7.17 3.22 20.77
N LYS A 77 -8.09 4.18 20.65
CA LYS A 77 -8.10 5.38 21.50
C LYS A 77 -9.50 5.62 22.04
N ILE A 78 -9.57 5.58 23.38
CA ILE A 78 -10.70 5.88 24.28
C ILE A 78 -11.63 4.68 24.53
N VAL A 79 -11.16 3.75 25.37
CA VAL A 79 -12.03 3.07 26.33
C VAL A 79 -11.75 3.73 27.68
N TYR A 80 -12.61 4.66 28.10
CA TYR A 80 -12.67 5.05 29.51
C TYR A 80 -13.30 3.87 30.25
N PHE A 81 -12.50 3.13 31.01
CA PHE A 81 -13.04 2.29 32.09
C PHE A 81 -13.34 3.23 33.26
N THR A 82 -14.62 3.56 33.45
CA THR A 82 -15.10 4.03 34.74
C THR A 82 -15.48 2.79 35.55
N ILE A 83 -14.92 2.71 36.76
CA ILE A 83 -15.26 1.72 37.79
C ILE A 83 -16.74 1.79 38.17
#